data_AF-A0ABD0VND0-F1
#
_entry.id   AF-A0ABD0VND0-F1
#
_cell.length_a   1.000
_cell.length_b   1.000
_cell.length_c   1.000
_cell.angle_alpha   90.00
_cell.angle_beta   90.00
_cell.angle_gamma   90.00
#
_symmetry.space_group_name_H-M   'P 1'
#
loop_
_entity.id
_entity.type
_entity.pdbx_description
1 polymer ?
#
loop_
_entity_poly.entity_id
_entity_poly.type
_entity_poly.pdbx_seq_one_letter_code
_entity_poly.pdbx_strand_id
1 'polypeptide(L)'
;MVLRWRALHEEMKLDMQRIWKRNLGRDDRLISDHGKEARFPFLDEEVIQTLLEIPLWDIAKLDEPVGKGDKKILREVARLLCLEDAAARPKRAIQFGSRIARESNRKNFGSNRAANQASAGSVKIDKYTH
;
A
#
# COMPACT_ATOMS: atom_id res chain seq x y z
N MET A 1 -17.24 3.14 -15.62
CA MET A 1 -17.07 2.33 -14.39
C MET A 1 -16.16 1.11 -14.60
N VAL A 2 -16.40 0.30 -15.65
CA VAL A 2 -15.64 -0.93 -15.95
C VAL A 2 -14.12 -0.72 -16.18
N LEU A 3 -13.73 0.34 -16.89
CA LEU A 3 -12.31 0.62 -17.18
C LEU A 3 -11.46 0.85 -15.92
N ARG A 4 -12.02 1.47 -14.88
CA ARG A 4 -11.34 1.75 -13.60
C ARG A 4 -10.97 0.46 -12.87
N TRP A 5 -11.90 -0.49 -12.82
CA TRP A 5 -11.68 -1.78 -12.15
C TRP A 5 -10.71 -2.67 -12.93
N ARG A 6 -10.75 -2.62 -14.26
CA ARG A 6 -9.78 -3.32 -15.10
C ARG A 6 -8.36 -2.78 -14.89
N ALA A 7 -8.19 -1.45 -14.90
CA ALA A 7 -6.88 -0.83 -14.63
C ALA A 7 -6.37 -1.21 -13.23
N LEU A 8 -7.22 -1.18 -12.21
CA LEU A 8 -6.84 -1.60 -10.86
C LEU A 8 -6.40 -3.07 -10.82
N HIS A 9 -7.12 -3.96 -11.50
CA HIS A 9 -6.78 -5.37 -11.58
C HIS A 9 -5.39 -5.59 -12.19
N GLU A 10 -5.10 -4.94 -13.31
CA GLU A 10 -3.79 -5.05 -13.96
C GLU A 10 -2.67 -4.48 -13.09
N GLU A 11 -2.88 -3.32 -12.45
CA GLU A 11 -1.89 -2.75 -11.51
C GLU A 11 -1.63 -3.67 -10.32
N MET A 12 -2.67 -4.28 -9.74
CA MET A 12 -2.53 -5.26 -8.65
C MET A 12 -1.76 -6.51 -9.09
N LYS A 13 -2.01 -7.00 -10.31
CA LYS A 13 -1.29 -8.12 -10.91
C LYS A 13 0.18 -7.80 -11.10
N LEU A 14 0.49 -6.62 -11.65
CA LEU A 14 1.86 -6.13 -11.80
C LEU A 14 2.56 -6.02 -10.45
N ASP A 15 1.88 -5.50 -9.42
CA ASP A 15 2.41 -5.43 -8.05
C ASP A 15 2.75 -6.81 -7.48
N MET A 16 1.88 -7.80 -7.69
CA MET A 16 2.15 -9.17 -7.26
C MET A 16 3.38 -9.76 -7.95
N GLN A 17 3.50 -9.59 -9.27
CA GLN A 17 4.63 -10.11 -10.05
C GLN A 17 6.00 -9.53 -9.63
N ARG A 18 6.00 -8.33 -9.03
CA ARG A 18 7.22 -7.62 -8.66
C ARG A 18 7.46 -7.51 -7.15
N ILE A 19 6.54 -7.99 -6.32
CA ILE A 19 6.59 -7.80 -4.85
C ILE A 19 7.87 -8.39 -4.25
N TRP A 20 8.32 -9.52 -4.78
CA TRP A 20 9.54 -10.20 -4.34
C TRP A 20 10.77 -9.30 -4.48
N LYS A 21 10.89 -8.58 -5.60
CA LYS A 21 12.04 -7.72 -5.89
C LYS A 21 11.93 -6.35 -5.23
N ARG A 22 10.73 -5.78 -5.16
CA ARG A 22 10.51 -4.42 -4.66
C ARG A 22 10.45 -4.33 -3.14
N ASN A 23 9.84 -5.32 -2.50
CA ASN A 23 9.56 -5.29 -1.07
C ASN A 23 10.28 -6.43 -0.35
N LEU A 24 9.93 -7.68 -0.69
CA LEU A 24 10.32 -8.84 0.11
C LEU A 24 11.83 -9.05 0.14
N GLY A 25 12.54 -8.88 -0.98
CA GLY A 25 13.98 -9.09 -1.02
C GLY A 25 14.78 -8.09 -0.17
N ARG A 26 14.30 -6.85 0.00
CA ARG A 26 14.93 -5.90 0.93
C ARG A 26 14.64 -6.30 2.37
N ASP A 27 13.38 -6.62 2.66
CA ASP A 27 12.92 -6.90 4.00
C ASP A 27 13.55 -8.21 4.52
N ASP A 28 13.63 -9.24 3.68
CA ASP A 28 14.28 -10.53 3.96
C ASP A 28 15.75 -10.35 4.35
N ARG A 29 16.55 -9.61 3.56
CA ARG A 29 17.96 -9.36 3.90
C ARG A 29 18.12 -8.69 5.26
N LEU A 30 17.28 -7.71 5.59
CA LEU A 30 17.34 -7.01 6.87
C LEU A 30 16.92 -7.90 8.04
N ILE A 31 15.91 -8.75 7.84
CA ILE A 31 15.36 -9.60 8.90
C ILE A 31 16.28 -10.79 9.17
N SER A 32 16.79 -11.42 8.11
CA SER A 32 17.71 -12.55 8.19
C SER A 32 19.07 -12.17 8.78
N ASP A 33 19.54 -10.94 8.56
CA ASP A 33 20.74 -10.39 9.22
C ASP A 33 20.62 -10.38 10.75
N HIS A 34 19.39 -10.37 11.28
CA HIS A 34 19.11 -10.44 12.71
C HIS A 34 18.78 -11.86 13.20
N GLY A 35 19.02 -12.90 12.37
CA GLY A 35 18.70 -14.29 12.70
C GLY A 35 17.20 -14.52 12.92
N LYS A 36 16.36 -13.74 12.24
CA LYS A 36 14.90 -13.84 12.30
C LYS A 36 14.34 -14.27 10.96
N GLU A 37 13.14 -14.84 10.99
CA GLU A 37 12.37 -15.20 9.80
C GLU A 37 11.02 -14.46 9.86
N ALA A 38 10.64 -13.79 8.78
CA ALA A 38 9.35 -13.13 8.68
C ALA A 38 8.27 -14.10 8.17
N ARG A 39 7.08 -14.01 8.76
CA ARG A 39 5.88 -14.68 8.26
C ARG A 39 4.94 -13.62 7.69
N PHE A 40 4.40 -13.89 6.51
CA PHE A 40 3.49 -12.98 5.79
C PHE A 40 2.13 -13.64 5.56
N PRO A 41 1.24 -13.72 6.57
CA PRO A 41 -0.04 -14.44 6.45
C PRO A 41 -0.93 -13.96 5.30
N PHE A 42 -0.85 -12.69 4.91
CA PHE A 42 -1.61 -12.15 3.77
C PHE A 42 -1.02 -12.51 2.40
N LEU A 43 0.15 -13.16 2.36
CA LEU A 43 0.76 -13.73 1.16
C LEU A 43 0.64 -15.25 1.12
N ASP A 44 -0.11 -15.84 2.05
CA ASP A 44 -0.47 -17.25 2.01
C ASP A 44 -1.24 -17.57 0.71
N GLU A 45 -0.95 -18.74 0.12
CA GLU A 45 -1.47 -19.13 -1.18
C GLU A 45 -3.00 -19.27 -1.17
N GLU A 46 -3.57 -19.84 -0.10
CA GLU A 46 -5.02 -20.02 0.03
C GLU A 46 -5.73 -18.68 0.23
N VAL A 47 -5.12 -17.77 1.01
CA VAL A 47 -5.62 -16.40 1.18
C VAL A 47 -5.63 -15.66 -0.15
N ILE A 48 -4.53 -15.74 -0.92
CA ILE A 48 -4.45 -15.10 -2.24
C ILE A 48 -5.48 -15.69 -3.19
N GLN A 49 -5.58 -17.03 -3.27
CA GLN A 49 -6.52 -17.71 -4.14
C GLN A 49 -7.96 -17.30 -3.84
N THR A 50 -8.35 -17.30 -2.57
CA THR A 50 -9.69 -16.87 -2.13
C THR A 50 -9.98 -15.43 -2.57
N LEU A 51 -9.01 -14.52 -2.44
CA LEU A 51 -9.19 -13.12 -2.85
C LEU A 51 -9.27 -12.95 -4.37
N LEU A 52 -8.62 -13.80 -5.17
CA LEU A 52 -8.68 -13.74 -6.63
C LEU A 52 -10.04 -14.16 -7.19
N GLU A 53 -10.79 -14.98 -6.46
CA GLU A 53 -12.14 -15.42 -6.83
C GLU A 53 -13.22 -14.37 -6.51
N ILE A 54 -12.90 -13.37 -5.66
CA ILE A 54 -13.83 -12.32 -5.25
C ILE A 54 -13.71 -11.12 -6.20
N PRO A 55 -14.82 -10.59 -6.73
CA PRO A 55 -14.77 -9.39 -7.54
C PRO A 55 -14.19 -8.18 -6.78
N LEU A 56 -13.38 -7.37 -7.47
CA LEU A 56 -12.66 -6.25 -6.83
C LEU A 56 -13.59 -5.22 -6.16
N TRP A 57 -14.82 -5.04 -6.65
CA TRP A 57 -15.81 -4.15 -6.04
C TRP A 57 -16.37 -4.67 -4.70
N ASP A 58 -16.24 -5.97 -4.43
CA ASP A 58 -16.57 -6.54 -3.13
C ASP A 58 -15.39 -6.45 -2.16
N ILE A 59 -14.15 -6.49 -2.69
CA ILE A 59 -12.90 -6.29 -1.94
C ILE A 59 -12.72 -4.83 -1.49
N ALA A 60 -13.09 -3.88 -2.35
CA ALA A 60 -12.89 -2.45 -2.12
C ALA A 60 -14.03 -1.61 -2.71
N LYS A 61 -14.30 -0.47 -2.07
CA LYS A 61 -15.33 0.49 -2.47
C LYS A 61 -14.72 1.89 -2.64
N LEU A 62 -14.04 2.11 -3.75
CA LEU A 62 -13.12 3.25 -3.95
C LEU A 62 -13.79 4.59 -4.28
N ASP A 63 -15.12 4.65 -4.20
CA ASP A 63 -15.97 5.84 -4.19
C ASP A 63 -16.23 6.36 -2.77
N GLU A 64 -15.94 5.57 -1.73
CA GLU A 64 -16.02 6.02 -0.35
C GLU A 64 -14.78 6.80 0.12
N PRO A 65 -14.90 7.62 1.18
CA PRO A 65 -13.76 8.29 1.79
C PRO A 65 -12.64 7.33 2.22
N VAL A 66 -11.40 7.85 2.24
CA VAL A 66 -10.22 7.13 2.74
C VAL A 66 -10.48 6.60 4.14
N GLY A 67 -10.11 5.35 4.38
CA GLY A 67 -10.35 4.69 5.66
C GLY A 67 -11.69 3.98 5.77
N LYS A 68 -12.55 4.05 4.74
CA LYS A 68 -13.77 3.24 4.67
C LYS A 68 -13.65 2.18 3.57
N GLY A 69 -13.63 2.58 2.30
CA GLY A 69 -13.74 1.62 1.20
C GLY A 69 -12.43 1.00 0.68
N ASP A 70 -11.26 1.57 0.98
CA ASP A 70 -9.96 1.13 0.47
C ASP A 70 -9.54 -0.29 0.87
N LYS A 71 -10.03 -0.75 2.02
CA LYS A 71 -9.76 -2.06 2.63
C LYS A 71 -11.03 -2.74 3.13
N LYS A 72 -12.15 -2.53 2.42
CA LYS A 72 -13.50 -2.98 2.82
C LYS A 72 -13.51 -4.41 3.36
N ILE A 73 -13.04 -5.39 2.60
CA ILE A 73 -13.07 -6.81 3.02
C ILE A 73 -12.26 -7.07 4.30
N LEU A 74 -11.09 -6.45 4.45
CA LEU A 74 -10.29 -6.59 5.67
C LEU A 74 -10.98 -5.97 6.88
N ARG A 75 -11.71 -4.86 6.68
CA ARG A 75 -12.49 -4.22 7.75
C ARG A 75 -13.68 -5.08 8.15
N GLU A 76 -14.34 -5.73 7.20
CA GLU A 76 -15.44 -6.65 7.48
C GLU A 76 -14.95 -7.87 8.26
N VAL A 77 -13.86 -8.51 7.84
CA VAL A 77 -13.23 -9.61 8.58
C VAL A 77 -12.80 -9.16 9.98
N ALA A 78 -12.22 -7.97 10.12
CA ALA A 78 -11.86 -7.44 11.44
C ALA A 78 -13.08 -7.28 12.35
N ARG A 79 -14.23 -6.82 11.85
CA ARG A 79 -15.48 -6.74 12.64
C ARG A 79 -16.01 -8.12 13.02
N LEU A 80 -15.94 -9.11 12.12
CA LEU A 80 -16.31 -10.50 12.43
C LEU A 80 -15.46 -11.09 13.56
N LEU A 81 -14.21 -10.63 13.69
CA LEU A 81 -13.29 -10.99 14.77
C LEU A 81 -13.39 -10.07 16.00
N CYS A 82 -14.40 -9.19 16.06
CA CYS A 82 -14.60 -8.20 17.13
C CYS A 82 -13.45 -7.19 17.30
N LEU A 83 -12.71 -6.89 16.23
CA LEU A 83 -11.59 -5.93 16.20
C LEU A 83 -12.03 -4.56 15.66
N GLU A 84 -12.99 -3.91 16.35
CA GLU A 84 -13.62 -2.66 15.88
C GLU A 84 -12.62 -1.52 15.64
N ASP A 85 -11.67 -1.33 16.55
CA ASP A 85 -10.63 -0.30 16.40
C ASP A 85 -9.78 -0.52 15.15
N ALA A 86 -9.43 -1.78 14.86
CA ALA A 86 -8.66 -2.12 13.67
C ALA A 86 -9.50 -1.91 12.40
N ALA A 87 -10.78 -2.29 12.43
CA ALA A 87 -11.72 -2.12 11.33
C ALA A 87 -11.95 -0.63 10.99
N ALA A 88 -11.97 0.26 11.98
CA ALA A 88 -12.19 1.69 11.79
C ALA A 88 -10.91 2.46 11.39
N ARG A 89 -9.72 1.91 11.62
CA ARG A 89 -8.47 2.65 11.46
C ARG A 89 -8.10 2.88 10.00
N PRO A 90 -7.88 4.13 9.55
CA PRO A 90 -7.35 4.41 8.22
C PRO A 90 -5.94 3.84 8.05
N LYS A 91 -5.63 3.25 6.89
CA LYS A 91 -4.29 2.73 6.59
C LYS A 91 -3.27 3.87 6.66
N ARG A 92 -2.23 3.71 7.47
CA ARG A 92 -1.05 4.58 7.48
C ARG A 92 0.20 3.71 7.32
N ALA A 93 1.01 3.98 6.30
CA ALA A 93 2.27 3.25 6.16
C ALA A 93 3.18 3.55 7.37
N ILE A 94 3.94 2.55 7.82
CA ILE A 94 4.74 2.60 9.06
C ILE A 94 5.62 3.85 9.09
N GLN A 95 6.26 4.18 7.97
CA GLN A 95 7.15 5.35 7.87
C GLN A 95 6.48 6.70 8.17
N PHE A 96 5.17 6.79 7.92
CA PHE A 96 4.37 7.96 8.22
C PHE A 96 3.76 7.86 9.62
N GLY A 97 3.32 6.66 10.02
CA GLY A 97 2.78 6.39 11.35
C GLY A 97 3.78 6.65 12.48
N SER A 98 5.03 6.21 12.31
CA SER A 98 6.13 6.43 13.27
C SER A 98 6.78 7.80 13.16
N ARG A 99 6.40 8.60 12.16
CA ARG A 99 7.02 9.89 11.79
C ARG A 99 8.49 9.79 11.35
N ILE A 100 9.06 8.59 11.18
CA ILE A 100 10.46 8.43 10.77
C ILE A 100 10.77 9.10 9.43
N ALA A 101 9.81 9.12 8.49
CA ALA A 101 9.99 9.81 7.22
C ALA A 101 10.19 11.32 7.42
N ARG A 102 9.48 11.93 8.38
CA ARG A 102 9.61 13.36 8.71
C ARG A 102 10.98 13.65 9.35
N GLU A 103 11.40 12.82 10.30
CA GLU A 103 12.69 13.01 10.97
C GLU A 103 13.86 12.79 10.01
N SER A 104 13.77 11.79 9.13
CA SER A 104 14.75 11.55 8.04
C SER A 104 14.82 12.75 7.09
N ASN A 105 13.67 13.26 6.63
CA ASN A 105 13.62 14.41 5.74
C ASN A 105 14.18 15.68 6.39
N ARG A 106 13.90 15.93 7.66
CA ARG A 106 14.45 17.06 8.41
C ARG A 106 15.97 16.95 8.53
N LYS A 107 16.50 15.75 8.83
CA LYS A 107 17.93 15.52 8.95
C LYS A 107 18.66 15.71 7.61
N ASN A 108 18.11 15.18 6.52
CA ASN A 108 18.79 15.12 5.23
C ASN A 108 18.54 16.34 4.33
N PHE A 109 17.39 17.01 4.48
CA PHE A 109 16.97 18.11 3.60
C PHE A 109 16.54 19.37 4.37
N GLY A 110 16.61 19.37 5.71
CA GLY A 110 16.17 20.48 6.57
C GLY A 110 14.65 20.58 6.73
N SER A 111 13.86 20.13 5.76
CA SER A 111 12.39 20.10 5.84
C SER A 111 11.75 19.09 4.90
N ASN A 112 10.50 18.71 5.18
CA ASN A 112 9.69 17.90 4.25
C ASN A 112 9.48 18.60 2.89
N ARG A 113 9.34 19.93 2.88
CA ARG A 113 9.12 20.68 1.63
C ARG A 113 10.36 20.56 0.72
N ALA A 114 11.55 20.76 1.30
CA ALA A 114 12.81 20.61 0.58
C ALA A 114 13.04 19.18 0.07
N ALA A 115 12.75 18.17 0.90
CA ALA A 115 12.83 16.76 0.49
C ALA A 115 11.90 16.44 -0.69
N ASN A 116 10.67 16.94 -0.66
CA ASN A 116 9.71 16.78 -1.76
C ASN A 116 10.18 17.49 -3.03
N GLN A 117 10.73 18.70 -2.93
CA GLN A 117 11.29 19.42 -4.08
C GLN A 117 12.48 18.68 -4.69
N ALA A 118 13.36 18.10 -3.86
CA ALA A 118 14.50 17.32 -4.33
C ALA A 118 14.09 15.99 -4.98
N SER A 119 12.95 15.41 -4.55
CA SER A 119 12.44 14.13 -5.06
C SER A 119 11.42 14.28 -6.19
N ALA A 120 10.89 15.48 -6.41
CA ALA A 120 9.98 15.76 -7.51
C ALA A 120 10.76 15.68 -8.82
N GLY A 121 10.70 14.52 -9.48
CA GLY A 121 11.11 14.40 -10.87
C GLY A 121 10.44 15.49 -11.69
N SER A 122 11.19 16.16 -12.56
CA SER A 122 10.69 17.24 -13.42
C SER A 122 9.66 16.68 -14.40
N VAL A 123 8.38 16.71 -14.04
CA VAL A 123 7.29 16.47 -15.00
C VAL A 123 7.22 17.71 -15.89
N LYS A 124 7.82 17.61 -17.09
CA LYS A 124 7.60 18.60 -18.15
C LYS A 124 6.18 18.39 -18.66
N ILE A 125 5.30 19.34 -18.38
CA ILE A 125 3.99 19.41 -19.03
C ILE A 125 4.21 20.20 -20.31
N ASP A 126 4.29 19.51 -21.44
CA ASP A 126 4.27 20.16 -22.74
C ASP A 126 2.88 20.79 -22.91
N LYS A 127 2.86 22.12 -22.92
CA LYS A 127 1.64 22.87 -23.26
C LYS A 127 1.40 22.65 -24.75
N TYR A 128 0.43 21.83 -25.09
CA TYR A 128 -0.14 21.84 -26.44
C TYR A 128 -0.78 23.21 -26.65
N THR A 129 -0.08 24.07 -27.40
CA THR A 129 -0.64 25.30 -27.94
C THR A 129 -1.55 24.88 -29.10
N HIS A 130 -2.84 25.16 -28.97
CA HIS A 130 -3.80 25.06 -30.08
C HIS A 130 -3.48 26.08 -31.18
#